data_AF-A0A5C9C5Z0-F1
#
_entry.id   AF-A0A5C9C5Z0-F1
#
_cell.length_a   1.000
_cell.length_b   1.000
_cell.length_c   1.000
_cell.angle_alpha   90.00
_cell.angle_beta   90.00
_cell.angle_gamma   90.00
#
_symmetry.space_group_name_H-M   'P 1'
#
loop_
_entity.id
_entity.type
_entity.pdbx_description
1 polymer ?
#
loop_
_entity_poly.entity_id
_entity_poly.type
_entity_poly.pdbx_seq_one_letter_code
_entity_poly.pdbx_strand_id
1 'polypeptide(L)'
;MILQKQFTDQELSQIIEEGAIYMCACPAQVAVQLRSLRELHRYQNACEVDPGNDHRVHKAIAEATMRAHALMEVCMVDILALEGWDRTTLKMPEGLRRRRDEVIARDD
;
A
#
# COMPACT_ATOMS: atom_id res chain seq x y z
N MET A 1 -12.94 -4.90 -14.73
CA MET A 1 -12.16 -3.72 -15.17
C MET A 1 -10.73 -3.88 -14.66
N ILE A 2 -9.73 -3.29 -15.33
CA ILE A 2 -8.31 -3.45 -14.92
C ILE A 2 -7.97 -2.43 -13.84
N LEU A 3 -7.32 -2.90 -12.79
CA LEU A 3 -6.87 -2.11 -11.65
C LEU A 3 -5.57 -1.39 -12.03
N GLN A 4 -5.59 -0.05 -12.05
CA GLN A 4 -4.42 0.78 -12.39
C GLN A 4 -3.45 0.80 -11.22
N LYS A 5 -2.17 0.50 -11.45
CA LYS A 5 -1.14 0.42 -10.41
C LYS A 5 -0.06 1.48 -10.68
N GLN A 6 0.17 2.40 -9.75
CA GLN A 6 1.32 3.30 -9.81
C GLN A 6 2.56 2.64 -9.18
N PHE A 7 2.35 1.81 -8.16
CA PHE A 7 3.39 0.97 -7.55
C PHE A 7 3.20 -0.50 -7.93
N THR A 8 4.26 -1.20 -8.29
CA THR A 8 4.26 -2.65 -8.51
C THR A 8 4.11 -3.40 -7.18
N ASP A 9 3.74 -4.68 -7.23
CA ASP A 9 3.67 -5.52 -6.02
C ASP A 9 5.05 -5.68 -5.35
N GLN A 10 6.14 -5.62 -6.14
CA GLN A 10 7.52 -5.64 -5.64
C GLN A 10 7.87 -4.35 -4.89
N GLU A 11 7.55 -3.19 -5.47
CA GLU A 11 7.78 -1.88 -4.82
C GLU A 11 7.01 -1.77 -3.49
N LEU A 12 5.76 -2.24 -3.45
CA LEU A 12 5.00 -2.28 -2.19
C LEU A 12 5.66 -3.20 -1.15
N SER A 13 6.23 -4.32 -1.58
CA SER A 13 6.94 -5.24 -0.67
C SER A 13 8.21 -4.60 -0.11
N GLN A 14 8.97 -3.89 -0.96
CA GLN A 14 10.15 -3.15 -0.54
C GLN A 14 9.81 -2.05 0.49
N ILE A 15 8.74 -1.27 0.26
CA ILE A 15 8.31 -0.23 1.20
C ILE A 15 7.93 -0.84 2.56
N ILE A 16 7.29 -2.01 2.57
CA ILE A 16 6.95 -2.74 3.80
C ILE A 16 8.22 -3.19 4.54
N GLU A 17 9.19 -3.76 3.82
CA GLU A 17 10.45 -4.22 4.38
C GLU A 17 11.24 -3.07 5.00
N GLU A 18 11.38 -1.94 4.29
CA GLU A 18 12.00 -0.73 4.84
C GLU A 18 11.23 -0.24 6.08
N GLY A 19 9.89 -0.18 6.04
CA GLY A 19 9.10 0.25 7.20
C GLY A 19 9.23 -0.67 8.42
N ALA A 20 9.35 -1.98 8.22
CA ALA A 20 9.55 -2.96 9.29
C ALA A 20 10.95 -2.83 9.93
N ILE A 21 11.98 -2.54 9.15
CA ILE A 21 13.35 -2.37 9.63
C ILE A 21 13.51 -1.08 10.44
N TYR A 22 12.81 -0.01 10.06
CA TYR A 22 13.08 1.33 10.57
C TYR A 22 11.96 1.92 11.47
N MET A 23 10.94 1.13 11.82
CA MET A 23 9.80 1.52 12.67
C MET A 23 9.01 2.75 12.17
N CYS A 24 9.15 3.13 10.90
CA CYS A 24 8.24 4.09 10.27
C CYS A 24 7.05 3.30 9.70
N ALA A 25 5.91 3.38 10.39
CA ALA A 25 4.75 2.59 10.02
C ALA A 25 3.99 3.18 8.82
N CYS A 26 3.97 4.49 8.61
CA CYS A 26 2.96 5.12 7.75
C CYS A 26 2.99 4.65 6.28
N PRO A 27 4.11 4.71 5.53
CA PRO A 27 4.17 4.16 4.17
C PRO A 27 3.95 2.65 4.13
N ALA A 28 4.50 1.89 5.08
CA ALA A 28 4.31 0.45 5.15
C ALA A 28 2.84 0.05 5.38
N GLN A 29 2.10 0.77 6.22
CA GLN A 29 0.67 0.54 6.44
C GLN A 29 -0.13 0.80 5.17
N VAL A 30 0.18 1.87 4.42
CA VAL A 30 -0.47 2.14 3.13
C VAL A 30 -0.12 1.06 2.10
N ALA A 31 1.12 0.58 2.06
CA ALA A 31 1.52 -0.51 1.18
C ALA A 31 0.79 -1.83 1.49
N VAL A 32 0.62 -2.17 2.78
CA VAL A 32 -0.19 -3.32 3.20
C VAL A 32 -1.63 -3.17 2.72
N GLN A 33 -2.24 -2.00 2.94
CA GLN A 33 -3.62 -1.75 2.51
C GLN A 33 -3.79 -1.83 0.98
N LEU A 34 -2.83 -1.32 0.21
CA LEU A 34 -2.83 -1.44 -1.25
C LEU A 34 -2.80 -2.90 -1.71
N ARG A 35 -1.98 -3.74 -1.06
CA ARG A 35 -1.93 -5.18 -1.35
C ARG A 35 -3.25 -5.87 -1.01
N SER A 36 -3.84 -5.58 0.14
CA SER A 36 -5.14 -6.14 0.53
C SER A 36 -6.27 -5.74 -0.43
N LEU A 37 -6.28 -4.50 -0.93
CA LEU A 37 -7.26 -4.06 -1.94
C LEU A 37 -7.08 -4.80 -3.27
N ARG A 38 -5.83 -5.07 -3.69
CA ARG A 38 -5.56 -5.88 -4.89
C ARG A 38 -6.06 -7.31 -4.74
N GLU A 39 -5.87 -7.91 -3.57
CA GLU A 39 -6.37 -9.25 -3.24
C GLU A 39 -7.89 -9.29 -3.24
N LEU A 40 -8.54 -8.34 -2.58
CA LEU A 40 -10.01 -8.23 -2.57
C LEU A 40 -10.56 -8.09 -3.99
N HIS A 41 -9.97 -7.21 -4.81
CA HIS A 41 -10.41 -7.06 -6.20
C HIS A 41 -10.24 -8.36 -6.99
N ARG A 42 -9.10 -9.05 -6.88
CA ARG A 42 -8.91 -10.36 -7.54
C ARG A 42 -9.95 -11.38 -7.10
N TYR A 43 -10.22 -11.46 -5.79
CA TYR A 43 -11.21 -12.37 -5.25
C TYR A 43 -12.61 -12.09 -5.82
N GLN A 44 -13.05 -10.82 -5.83
CA GLN A 44 -14.38 -10.47 -6.34
C GLN A 44 -14.53 -10.82 -7.83
N ASN A 45 -13.52 -10.55 -8.67
CA ASN A 45 -13.57 -10.92 -10.09
C ASN A 45 -13.50 -12.44 -10.32
N ALA A 46 -12.85 -13.19 -9.43
CA ALA A 46 -12.78 -14.65 -9.51
C ALA A 46 -14.09 -15.32 -9.05
N CYS A 47 -14.80 -14.76 -8.07
CA CYS A 47 -16.10 -15.27 -7.61
C CYS A 47 -17.25 -14.90 -8.54
N GLU A 48 -17.09 -13.86 -9.36
CA GLU A 48 -18.08 -13.39 -10.33
C GLU A 48 -18.52 -14.46 -11.36
N VAL A 49 -17.63 -15.42 -11.67
CA VAL A 49 -17.89 -16.47 -12.67
C VAL A 49 -18.64 -17.68 -12.13
N ASP A 50 -18.91 -17.74 -10.83
CA ASP A 50 -19.68 -18.83 -10.21
C ASP A 50 -21.20 -18.59 -10.37
N PRO A 51 -21.94 -19.51 -11.03
CA PRO A 51 -23.38 -19.37 -11.25
C PRO A 51 -24.23 -19.26 -9.98
N GLY A 52 -23.70 -19.68 -8.82
CA GLY A 52 -24.40 -19.60 -7.53
C GLY A 52 -24.36 -18.23 -6.86
N ASN A 53 -23.55 -17.30 -7.38
CA ASN A 53 -23.29 -16.00 -6.75
C ASN A 53 -24.13 -14.87 -7.34
N ASP A 54 -24.52 -13.90 -6.48
CA ASP A 54 -25.11 -12.66 -6.96
C ASP A 54 -24.01 -11.75 -7.53
N HIS A 55 -23.87 -11.77 -8.86
CA HIS A 55 -22.95 -10.94 -9.62
C HIS A 55 -23.01 -9.45 -9.24
N ARG A 56 -24.18 -8.92 -8.84
CA ARG A 56 -24.33 -7.50 -8.48
C ARG A 56 -23.55 -7.16 -7.22
N VAL A 57 -23.47 -8.07 -6.26
CA VAL A 57 -22.71 -7.90 -5.01
C VAL A 57 -21.22 -7.84 -5.33
N HIS A 58 -20.70 -8.81 -6.09
CA HIS A 58 -19.29 -8.87 -6.47
C HIS A 58 -18.86 -7.65 -7.27
N LYS A 59 -19.68 -7.23 -8.23
CA LYS A 59 -19.43 -6.02 -9.02
C LYS A 59 -19.39 -4.76 -8.15
N ALA A 60 -20.35 -4.59 -7.24
CA ALA A 60 -20.38 -3.42 -6.36
C ALA A 60 -19.13 -3.34 -5.47
N ILE A 61 -18.68 -4.48 -4.91
CA ILE A 61 -17.46 -4.53 -4.09
C ILE A 61 -16.23 -4.27 -4.96
N ALA A 62 -16.12 -4.88 -6.14
CA ALA A 62 -14.99 -4.68 -7.04
C ALA A 62 -14.84 -3.21 -7.45
N GLU A 63 -15.94 -2.54 -7.83
CA GLU A 63 -15.94 -1.13 -8.19
C GLU A 63 -15.54 -0.21 -7.02
N ALA A 64 -16.06 -0.48 -5.81
CA ALA A 64 -15.66 0.26 -4.62
C ALA A 64 -14.18 0.05 -4.28
N THR A 65 -13.71 -1.19 -4.39
CA THR A 65 -12.30 -1.57 -4.16
C THR A 65 -11.38 -0.86 -5.13
N MET A 66 -11.75 -0.74 -6.41
CA MET A 66 -10.97 0.01 -7.40
C MET A 66 -10.86 1.49 -7.04
N ARG A 67 -11.94 2.14 -6.60
CA ARG A 67 -11.92 3.56 -6.19
C ARG A 67 -11.04 3.77 -4.96
N ALA A 68 -11.18 2.91 -3.94
CA ALA A 68 -10.34 2.95 -2.76
C ALA A 68 -8.86 2.72 -3.09
N HIS A 69 -8.58 1.76 -3.98
CA HIS A 69 -7.23 1.47 -4.43
C HIS A 69 -6.58 2.69 -5.11
N ALA A 70 -7.28 3.34 -6.04
CA ALA A 70 -6.78 4.54 -6.71
C ALA A 70 -6.49 5.68 -5.70
N LEU A 71 -7.36 5.88 -4.71
CA LEU A 71 -7.16 6.87 -3.66
C LEU A 71 -5.91 6.56 -2.82
N MET A 72 -5.70 5.30 -2.47
CA MET A 72 -4.53 4.89 -1.68
C MET A 72 -3.22 4.98 -2.48
N GLU A 73 -3.25 4.78 -3.81
CA GLU A 73 -2.07 5.00 -4.66
C GLU A 73 -1.64 6.47 -4.65
N VAL A 74 -2.61 7.40 -4.72
CA VAL A 74 -2.33 8.85 -4.58
C VAL A 74 -1.79 9.17 -3.19
N CYS A 75 -2.43 8.65 -2.14
CA CYS A 75 -1.98 8.80 -0.76
C CYS A 75 -0.53 8.34 -0.58
N MET A 76 -0.15 7.18 -1.17
CA MET A 76 1.22 6.68 -1.13
C MET A 76 2.20 7.66 -1.78
N VAL A 77 1.86 8.23 -2.94
CA VAL A 77 2.72 9.24 -3.60
C VAL A 77 2.92 10.45 -2.68
N ASP A 78 1.85 10.95 -2.06
CA ASP A 78 1.89 12.14 -1.21
C ASP A 78 2.72 11.89 0.05
N ILE A 79 2.52 10.78 0.76
CA ILE A 79 3.25 10.51 2.01
C ILE A 79 4.73 10.20 1.76
N LEU A 80 5.07 9.54 0.65
CA LEU A 80 6.48 9.34 0.27
C LEU A 80 7.16 10.69 -0.01
N ALA A 81 6.46 11.63 -0.64
CA ALA A 81 6.98 12.98 -0.87
C ALA A 81 7.13 13.79 0.44
N LEU A 82 6.13 13.72 1.33
CA LEU A 82 6.16 14.40 2.64
C LEU A 82 7.30 13.88 3.53
N GLU A 83 7.55 12.57 3.51
CA GLU A 83 8.63 11.94 4.25
C GLU A 83 9.99 12.02 3.55
N GLY A 84 10.02 12.49 2.29
CA GLY A 84 11.22 12.71 1.51
C GLY A 84 11.84 11.44 0.92
N TRP A 85 11.07 10.37 0.75
CA TRP A 85 11.55 9.10 0.18
C TRP A 85 12.01 9.29 -1.27
N ASP A 86 13.10 8.60 -1.62
CA ASP A 86 13.55 8.51 -3.01
C ASP A 86 12.61 7.58 -3.78
N ARG A 87 11.89 8.11 -4.77
CA ARG A 87 10.92 7.35 -5.58
C ARG A 87 11.56 6.35 -6.54
N THR A 88 12.85 6.46 -6.83
CA THR A 88 13.57 5.53 -7.70
C THR A 88 14.08 4.34 -6.91
N THR A 89 14.62 4.58 -5.71
CA THR A 89 15.18 3.51 -4.89
C THR A 89 14.21 2.97 -3.85
N LEU A 90 13.14 3.69 -3.53
CA LEU A 90 12.19 3.42 -2.44
C LEU A 90 12.89 3.12 -1.11
N LYS A 91 14.01 3.81 -0.87
CA LYS A 91 14.75 3.72 0.38
C LYS A 91 14.32 4.83 1.32
N MET A 92 14.29 4.50 2.61
CA MET A 92 14.00 5.49 3.63
C MET A 92 15.10 6.56 3.74
N PRO A 93 14.77 7.86 3.85
CA PRO A 93 15.73 8.93 4.01
C PRO A 93 16.54 8.87 5.30
N GLU A 94 17.82 9.28 5.25
CA GLU A 94 18.72 9.31 6.41
C GLU A 94 18.23 10.20 7.55
N GLY A 95 17.48 11.26 7.25
CA GLY A 95 16.89 12.15 8.26
C GLY A 95 15.88 11.45 9.16
N LEU A 96 15.07 10.55 8.61
CA LEU A 96 14.13 9.72 9.38
C LEU A 96 14.87 8.65 10.18
N ARG A 97 15.93 8.07 9.61
CA ARG A 97 16.81 7.12 10.32
C ARG A 97 17.42 7.72 11.58
N ARG A 98 17.93 8.97 11.48
CA ARG A 98 18.51 9.72 12.61
C ARG A 98 17.49 10.06 13.70
N ARG A 99 16.31 10.58 13.32
CA ARG A 99 15.22 10.84 14.29
C ARG A 99 14.85 9.60 15.10
N ARG A 100 14.92 8.41 14.51
CA ARG A 100 14.71 7.14 15.21
C ARG A 100 15.88 6.77 16.13
N ASP A 101 17.13 6.91 15.69
CA ASP A 101 18.28 6.68 16.61
C ASP A 101 18.15 7.52 17.88
N GLU A 102 17.69 8.76 17.72
CA GLU A 102 17.44 9.68 18.83
C GLU A 102 16.27 9.26 19.72
N VAL A 103 15.23 8.58 19.20
CA VAL A 103 14.11 8.06 20.01
C VAL A 103 14.55 6.82 20.78
N ILE A 104 15.22 5.86 20.13
CA ILE A 104 15.72 4.65 20.80
C ILE A 104 16.71 5.02 21.90
N ALA A 105 17.64 5.94 21.62
CA ALA A 105 18.63 6.38 22.61
C ALA A 105 18.04 7.20 23.79
N ARG A 106 16.77 7.60 23.72
CA ARG A 106 16.06 8.28 24.83
C ARG A 106 15.25 7.32 25.70
N ASP A 107 14.97 6.12 25.19
CA ASP A 107 14.20 5.08 25.88
C ASP A 107 15.11 4.05 26.59
N ASP A 108 16.45 4.16 26.43
CA ASP A 108 17.51 3.47 27.19
C ASP A 108 18.02 4.30 28.39
#